data_AF-A0A8R1IP12-F1
#
_entry.id   AF-A0A8R1IP12-F1
#
_cell.length_a   1.000
_cell.length_b   1.000
_cell.length_c   1.000
_cell.angle_alpha   90.00
_cell.angle_beta   90.00
_cell.angle_gamma   90.00
#
_symmetry.space_group_name_H-M   'P 1'
#
loop_
_entity.id
_entity.type
_entity.pdbx_description
1 polymer ?
#
loop_
_entity_poly.entity_id
_entity_poly.type
_entity_poly.pdbx_seq_one_letter_code
_entity_poly.pdbx_strand_id
1 'polypeptide(L)'
;MDQMTPETMDGRGARGTEDLELTVEDGHVGVKRRRKLWKNFARFVNAADKVEEQVMEKLISVQRCTVRQREMIVGPIVEFRKELSARFEEVGRDKWPRSVLRLMREQKLQTVEEMRELCERGSLEDRSSRKEGEENHQDELIWFKEEKERLEARIRELIGEFSEF
;
A
#
# COMPACT_ATOMS: atom_id res chain seq x y z
N MET A 1 -50.23 40.25 6.34
CA MET A 1 -48.88 40.38 5.74
C MET A 1 -47.92 39.83 6.77
N ASP A 2 -47.65 38.52 6.73
CA ASP A 2 -46.56 37.92 7.51
C ASP A 2 -45.37 37.78 6.57
N GLN A 3 -44.30 38.49 6.90
CA GLN A 3 -43.04 38.44 6.15
C GLN A 3 -42.24 37.23 6.61
N MET A 4 -41.99 36.34 5.66
CA MET A 4 -41.05 35.23 5.74
C MET A 4 -39.62 35.78 5.64
N THR A 5 -38.79 35.57 6.67
CA THR A 5 -37.34 35.76 6.58
C THR A 5 -36.62 34.41 6.58
N PRO A 6 -35.60 34.22 5.71
CA PRO A 6 -35.01 32.93 5.44
C PRO A 6 -33.98 32.51 6.49
N GLU A 7 -33.81 31.19 6.55
CA GLU A 7 -32.84 30.46 7.35
C GLU A 7 -31.40 31.01 7.30
N THR A 8 -30.77 31.05 8.46
CA THR A 8 -29.32 30.88 8.58
C THR A 8 -29.05 29.53 9.21
N MET A 9 -28.99 28.48 8.39
CA MET A 9 -28.30 27.26 8.78
C MET A 9 -26.81 27.59 8.86
N ASP A 10 -26.25 27.49 10.07
CA ASP A 10 -24.83 27.47 10.33
C ASP A 10 -24.22 26.28 9.58
N GLY A 11 -23.69 26.60 8.39
CA GLY A 11 -22.85 25.73 7.60
C GLY A 11 -21.57 25.45 8.36
N ARG A 12 -21.63 24.47 9.28
CA ARG A 12 -20.45 23.82 9.84
C ARG A 12 -19.78 23.06 8.70
N GLY A 13 -18.90 23.81 8.04
CA GLY A 13 -18.25 23.47 6.80
C GLY A 13 -17.53 22.14 6.83
N ALA A 14 -17.67 21.44 5.70
CA ALA A 14 -16.61 20.73 5.00
C ALA A 14 -15.49 20.17 5.88
N ARG A 15 -15.76 19.10 6.64
CA ARG A 15 -14.68 18.22 7.09
C ARG A 15 -14.34 17.24 5.98
N GLY A 16 -13.38 17.64 5.16
CA GLY A 16 -12.50 16.70 4.45
C GLY A 16 -12.76 16.49 2.96
N THR A 17 -13.12 17.53 2.20
CA THR A 17 -13.07 17.49 0.72
C THR A 17 -11.72 17.94 0.15
N GLU A 18 -10.64 17.94 0.95
CA GLU A 18 -9.29 18.34 0.51
C GLU A 18 -8.45 17.19 -0.06
N ASP A 19 -8.95 15.94 -0.05
CA ASP A 19 -8.13 14.76 -0.38
C ASP A 19 -8.45 14.13 -1.76
N LEU A 20 -9.40 14.71 -2.52
CA LEU A 20 -9.86 14.17 -3.80
C LEU A 20 -9.69 15.12 -4.99
N GLU A 21 -8.73 16.04 -4.94
CA GLU A 21 -8.27 16.70 -6.16
C GLU A 21 -7.37 15.72 -6.92
N LEU A 22 -7.97 15.00 -7.88
CA LEU A 22 -7.25 14.25 -8.89
C LEU A 22 -6.72 15.23 -9.93
N THR A 23 -5.65 15.95 -9.58
CA THR A 23 -4.78 16.51 -10.61
C THR A 23 -4.06 15.31 -11.23
N VAL A 24 -4.50 14.91 -12.43
CA VAL A 24 -3.79 14.01 -13.35
C VAL A 24 -2.59 14.77 -13.93
N GLU A 25 -1.87 15.49 -13.07
CA GLU A 25 -0.70 16.27 -13.41
C GLU A 25 0.44 15.63 -12.63
N ASP A 26 1.31 15.00 -13.40
CA ASP A 26 2.40 14.10 -13.00
C ASP A 26 1.95 12.68 -12.59
N GLY A 27 1.99 11.77 -13.58
CA GLY A 27 1.50 10.39 -13.56
C GLY A 27 2.24 9.43 -12.63
N HIS A 28 2.85 9.93 -11.55
CA HIS A 28 3.60 9.13 -10.60
C HIS A 28 3.00 9.20 -9.19
N VAL A 29 2.18 8.20 -8.85
CA VAL A 29 1.64 8.03 -7.50
C VAL A 29 2.62 7.20 -6.67
N GLY A 30 3.31 7.82 -5.71
CA GLY A 30 4.24 7.11 -4.83
C GLY A 30 3.60 5.93 -4.09
N VAL A 31 4.42 4.95 -3.66
CA VAL A 31 3.97 3.68 -3.05
C VAL A 31 2.97 3.88 -1.91
N LYS A 32 3.16 4.90 -1.07
CA LYS A 32 2.27 5.23 0.05
C LYS A 32 0.86 5.65 -0.41
N ARG A 33 0.75 6.47 -1.45
CA ARG A 33 -0.54 6.92 -1.99
C ARG A 33 -1.24 5.79 -2.75
N ARG A 34 -0.51 4.97 -3.52
CA ARG A 34 -1.06 3.75 -4.15
C ARG A 34 -1.64 2.78 -3.11
N ARG A 35 -0.96 2.59 -1.98
CA ARG A 35 -1.47 1.78 -0.87
C ARG A 35 -2.78 2.33 -0.29
N LYS A 36 -2.89 3.66 -0.11
CA LYS A 36 -4.10 4.31 0.40
C LYS A 36 -5.27 4.12 -0.58
N LEU A 37 -5.03 4.32 -1.87
CA LEU A 37 -6.04 4.12 -2.93
C LEU A 37 -6.57 2.69 -2.94
N TRP A 38 -5.68 1.69 -2.96
CA TRP A 38 -6.08 0.28 -2.92
C TRP A 38 -6.86 -0.08 -1.66
N LYS A 39 -6.44 0.43 -0.50
CA LYS A 39 -7.15 0.20 0.77
C LYS A 39 -8.56 0.80 0.74
N ASN A 40 -8.71 2.00 0.17
CA ASN A 40 -10.01 2.65 0.04
C ASN A 40 -10.90 1.90 -0.96
N PHE A 41 -10.34 1.43 -2.08
CA PHE A 41 -11.07 0.60 -3.04
C PHE A 41 -11.55 -0.72 -2.43
N ALA A 42 -10.69 -1.44 -1.70
CA ALA A 42 -11.09 -2.67 -1.02
C ALA A 42 -12.21 -2.43 0.01
N ARG A 43 -12.17 -1.31 0.74
CA ARG A 43 -13.25 -0.91 1.65
C ARG A 43 -14.55 -0.60 0.92
N PHE A 44 -14.45 0.07 -0.24
CA PHE A 44 -15.61 0.36 -1.08
C PHE A 44 -16.29 -0.92 -1.56
N VAL A 45 -15.53 -1.87 -2.13
CA VAL A 45 -16.07 -3.16 -2.59
C VAL A 45 -16.74 -3.91 -1.43
N ASN A 46 -16.11 -3.97 -0.26
CA ASN A 46 -16.68 -4.63 0.93
C ASN A 46 -17.94 -3.92 1.49
N ALA A 47 -18.16 -2.66 1.15
CA ALA A 47 -19.32 -1.87 1.58
C ALA A 47 -20.44 -1.85 0.54
N ALA A 48 -20.21 -2.37 -0.67
CA ALA A 48 -21.18 -2.34 -1.77
C ALA A 48 -22.51 -3.04 -1.41
N ASP A 49 -22.45 -4.12 -0.62
CA ASP A 49 -23.63 -4.84 -0.12
C ASP A 49 -24.57 -3.92 0.66
N LYS A 50 -24.00 -3.03 1.47
CA LYS A 50 -24.77 -2.08 2.27
C LYS A 50 -25.45 -1.02 1.42
N VAL A 51 -24.89 -0.71 0.24
CA VAL A 51 -25.52 0.24 -0.70
C VAL A 51 -26.78 -0.36 -1.29
N GLU A 52 -26.76 -1.63 -1.66
CA GLU A 52 -27.95 -2.37 -2.11
C GLU A 52 -29.05 -2.35 -1.05
N GLU A 53 -28.71 -2.71 0.19
CA GLU A 53 -29.63 -2.70 1.34
C GLU A 53 -30.23 -1.31 1.59
N GLN A 54 -29.39 -0.27 1.62
CA GLN A 54 -29.82 1.11 1.88
C GLN A 54 -30.74 1.65 0.78
N VAL A 55 -30.49 1.31 -0.49
CA VAL A 55 -31.35 1.73 -1.59
C VAL A 55 -32.71 1.05 -1.48
N MET A 56 -32.74 -0.26 -1.16
CA MET A 56 -33.99 -0.98 -0.98
C MET A 56 -34.80 -0.45 0.21
N GLU A 57 -34.15 -0.18 1.35
CA GLU A 57 -34.79 0.38 2.54
C GLU A 57 -35.38 1.77 2.28
N LYS A 58 -34.65 2.64 1.59
CA LYS A 58 -35.14 3.97 1.19
C LYS A 58 -36.33 3.88 0.23
N LEU A 59 -36.31 2.95 -0.72
CA LEU A 59 -37.41 2.71 -1.64
C LEU A 59 -38.68 2.21 -0.92
N ILE A 60 -38.53 1.44 0.15
CA ILE A 60 -39.66 0.97 0.98
C ILE A 60 -40.19 2.09 1.87
N SER A 61 -39.31 2.90 2.45
CA SER A 61 -39.67 3.89 3.48
C SER A 61 -40.20 5.22 2.92
N VAL A 62 -39.66 5.69 1.78
CA VAL A 62 -39.93 7.06 1.30
C VAL A 62 -40.94 7.10 0.16
N GLN A 63 -41.12 6.00 -0.59
CA GLN A 63 -41.84 6.04 -1.86
C GLN A 63 -42.85 4.89 -2.00
N ARG A 64 -44.05 5.21 -2.49
CA ARG A 64 -45.02 4.20 -2.93
C ARG A 64 -44.56 3.61 -4.27
N CYS A 65 -43.64 2.64 -4.22
CA CYS A 65 -43.15 1.92 -5.37
C CYS A 65 -43.81 0.54 -5.49
N THR A 66 -44.20 0.16 -6.71
CA THR A 66 -44.56 -1.24 -7.01
C THR A 66 -43.34 -2.15 -6.89
N VAL A 67 -43.56 -3.47 -6.75
CA VAL A 67 -42.47 -4.46 -6.77
C VAL A 67 -41.62 -4.32 -8.03
N ARG A 68 -42.26 -4.24 -9.20
CA ARG A 68 -41.58 -4.10 -10.49
C ARG A 68 -40.69 -2.86 -10.59
N GLN A 69 -41.16 -1.71 -10.07
CA GLN A 69 -40.35 -0.49 -10.06
C GLN A 69 -39.13 -0.61 -9.15
N ARG A 70 -39.27 -1.29 -8.00
CA ARG A 70 -38.14 -1.56 -7.10
C ARG A 70 -37.11 -2.46 -7.77
N GLU A 71 -37.56 -3.53 -8.43
CA GLU A 71 -36.68 -4.43 -9.19
C GLU A 71 -35.95 -3.71 -10.32
N MET A 72 -36.61 -2.80 -11.05
CA MET A 72 -35.98 -2.02 -12.10
C MET A 72 -34.86 -1.09 -11.59
N ILE A 73 -34.96 -0.62 -10.34
CA ILE A 73 -33.96 0.26 -9.72
C ILE A 73 -32.85 -0.55 -9.06
N VAL A 74 -33.21 -1.58 -8.29
CA VAL A 74 -32.28 -2.37 -7.49
C VAL A 74 -31.54 -3.42 -8.34
N GLY A 75 -32.19 -3.99 -9.35
CA GLY A 75 -31.63 -5.03 -10.22
C GLY A 75 -30.26 -4.68 -10.81
N PRO A 76 -30.09 -3.50 -11.45
CA PRO A 76 -28.79 -3.06 -11.96
C PRO A 76 -27.71 -2.94 -10.86
N ILE A 77 -28.09 -2.51 -9.65
CA ILE A 77 -27.16 -2.36 -8.52
C ILE A 77 -26.68 -3.72 -8.04
N VAL A 78 -27.59 -4.69 -7.92
CA VAL A 78 -27.29 -6.08 -7.55
C VAL A 78 -26.30 -6.69 -8.54
N GLU A 79 -26.58 -6.57 -9.84
CA GLU A 79 -25.69 -7.13 -10.87
C GLU A 79 -24.32 -6.47 -10.85
N PHE A 80 -24.26 -5.14 -10.78
CA PHE A 80 -23.00 -4.41 -10.67
C PHE A 80 -22.20 -4.84 -9.42
N ARG A 81 -22.86 -4.97 -8.27
CA ARG A 81 -22.21 -5.41 -7.02
C ARG A 81 -21.66 -6.82 -7.12
N LYS A 82 -22.40 -7.75 -7.75
CA LYS A 82 -21.94 -9.13 -7.98
C LYS A 82 -20.73 -9.16 -8.90
N GLU A 83 -20.81 -8.48 -10.04
CA GLU A 83 -19.70 -8.41 -11.00
C GLU A 83 -18.46 -7.78 -10.38
N LEU A 84 -18.62 -6.63 -9.70
CA LEU A 84 -17.54 -5.95 -9.00
C LEU A 84 -16.86 -6.86 -7.96
N SER A 85 -17.66 -7.59 -7.18
CA SER A 85 -17.15 -8.53 -6.18
C SER A 85 -16.43 -9.71 -6.84
N ALA A 86 -16.99 -10.29 -7.91
CA ALA A 86 -16.38 -11.39 -8.63
C ALA A 86 -15.03 -11.00 -9.25
N ARG A 87 -14.95 -9.82 -9.88
CA ARG A 87 -13.69 -9.27 -10.40
C ARG A 87 -12.68 -8.99 -9.30
N PHE A 88 -13.14 -8.51 -8.14
CA PHE A 88 -12.25 -8.29 -7.00
C PHE A 88 -11.70 -9.62 -6.45
N GLU A 89 -12.51 -10.69 -6.42
CA GLU A 89 -12.02 -12.04 -6.09
C GLU A 89 -11.01 -12.57 -7.11
N GLU A 90 -11.31 -12.42 -8.41
CA GLU A 90 -10.48 -12.90 -9.52
C GLU A 90 -9.05 -12.35 -9.42
N VAL A 91 -8.90 -11.09 -9.02
CA VAL A 91 -7.60 -10.42 -8.83
C VAL A 91 -6.94 -10.77 -7.47
N GLY A 92 -7.54 -11.67 -6.69
CA GLY A 92 -7.03 -12.08 -5.38
C GLY A 92 -7.27 -11.04 -4.28
N ARG A 93 -8.34 -10.24 -4.42
CA ARG A 93 -8.69 -9.12 -3.56
C ARG A 93 -7.51 -8.15 -3.39
N ASP A 94 -7.10 -7.95 -2.15
CA ASP A 94 -6.00 -7.07 -1.78
C ASP A 94 -4.71 -7.83 -1.45
N LYS A 95 -4.69 -9.17 -1.61
CA LYS A 95 -3.49 -9.97 -1.34
C LYS A 95 -2.37 -9.59 -2.31
N TRP A 96 -2.65 -9.66 -3.60
CA TRP A 96 -1.66 -9.36 -4.64
C TRP A 96 -1.16 -7.91 -4.59
N PRO A 97 -2.02 -6.87 -4.59
CA PRO A 97 -1.59 -5.49 -4.45
C PRO A 97 -0.77 -5.22 -3.17
N ARG A 98 -1.13 -5.84 -2.03
CA ARG A 98 -0.36 -5.67 -0.78
C ARG A 98 1.03 -6.29 -0.85
N SER A 99 1.17 -7.45 -1.49
CA SER A 99 2.46 -8.13 -1.65
C SER A 99 3.38 -7.31 -2.55
N VAL A 100 2.88 -6.87 -3.71
CA VAL A 100 3.62 -6.01 -4.65
C VAL A 100 4.07 -4.71 -3.98
N LEU A 101 3.15 -3.98 -3.34
CA LEU A 101 3.49 -2.71 -2.66
C LEU A 101 4.40 -2.89 -1.45
N ARG A 102 4.48 -4.10 -0.88
CA ARG A 102 5.43 -4.41 0.20
C ARG A 102 6.82 -4.64 -0.39
N LEU A 103 6.93 -5.45 -1.43
CA LEU A 103 8.18 -5.71 -2.13
C LEU A 103 8.78 -4.41 -2.68
N MET A 104 7.97 -3.56 -3.33
CA MET A 104 8.42 -2.25 -3.80
C MET A 104 8.99 -1.40 -2.66
N ARG A 105 8.37 -1.42 -1.47
CA ARG A 105 8.89 -0.69 -0.31
C ARG A 105 10.22 -1.27 0.18
N GLU A 106 10.33 -2.60 0.27
CA GLU A 106 11.53 -3.30 0.75
C GLU A 106 12.72 -3.07 -0.18
N GLN A 107 12.48 -3.04 -1.49
CA GLN A 107 13.46 -2.79 -2.54
C GLN A 107 13.64 -1.30 -2.87
N LYS A 108 12.98 -0.40 -2.13
CA LYS A 108 12.99 1.07 -2.30
C LYS A 108 12.59 1.58 -3.70
N LEU A 109 11.69 0.85 -4.37
CA LEU A 109 11.18 1.16 -5.71
C LEU A 109 10.00 2.11 -5.65
N GLN A 110 9.91 2.96 -6.64
CA GLN A 110 8.80 3.88 -6.87
C GLN A 110 7.97 3.49 -8.09
N THR A 111 8.46 2.73 -9.06
CA THR A 111 7.68 2.33 -10.25
C THR A 111 7.50 0.81 -10.36
N VAL A 112 6.47 0.38 -11.10
CA VAL A 112 6.30 -1.06 -11.41
C VAL A 112 7.32 -1.49 -12.47
N GLU A 113 7.76 -0.55 -13.29
CA GLU A 113 8.82 -0.69 -14.28
C GLU A 113 10.15 -1.04 -13.61
N GLU A 114 10.56 -0.31 -12.56
CA GLU A 114 11.74 -0.65 -11.74
C GLU A 114 11.62 -2.05 -11.13
N MET A 115 10.42 -2.43 -10.69
CA MET A 115 10.17 -3.78 -10.18
C MET A 115 10.30 -4.84 -11.28
N ARG A 116 9.80 -4.58 -12.48
CA ARG A 116 9.95 -5.47 -13.64
C ARG A 116 11.42 -5.64 -14.03
N GLU A 117 12.18 -4.55 -14.12
CA GLU A 117 13.61 -4.59 -14.46
C GLU A 117 14.41 -5.40 -13.43
N LEU A 118 14.07 -5.28 -12.13
CA LEU A 118 14.70 -6.09 -11.08
C LEU A 118 14.36 -7.57 -11.19
N CYS A 119 13.11 -7.91 -11.53
CA CYS A 119 12.71 -9.28 -11.81
C CYS A 119 13.48 -9.86 -13.01
N GLU A 120 13.58 -9.10 -14.11
CA GLU A 120 14.26 -9.53 -15.34
C GLU A 120 15.76 -9.71 -15.15
N ARG A 121 16.38 -8.88 -14.30
CA ARG A 121 17.77 -9.02 -13.90
C ARG A 121 18.05 -10.19 -12.95
N GLY A 122 17.01 -10.90 -12.47
CA GLY A 122 17.15 -11.96 -11.46
C GLY A 122 17.67 -11.44 -10.10
N SER A 123 17.57 -10.12 -9.88
CA SER A 123 18.16 -9.41 -8.74
C SER A 123 17.12 -9.13 -7.64
N LEU A 124 16.01 -9.87 -7.62
CA LEU A 124 15.13 -9.91 -6.48
C LEU A 124 15.87 -10.60 -5.33
N GLU A 125 16.52 -9.82 -4.48
CA GLU A 125 17.06 -10.36 -3.24
C GLU A 125 15.89 -10.91 -2.41
N ASP A 126 15.89 -12.23 -2.20
CA ASP A 126 14.92 -12.87 -1.33
C ASP A 126 15.21 -12.46 0.12
N ARG A 127 14.60 -11.35 0.54
CA ARG A 127 14.73 -10.83 1.89
C ARG A 127 13.97 -11.68 2.92
N SER A 128 13.34 -12.79 2.53
CA SER A 128 12.98 -13.87 3.45
C SER A 128 14.19 -14.39 4.23
N SER A 129 15.38 -14.28 3.63
CA SER A 129 16.69 -14.62 4.22
C SER A 129 17.28 -13.55 5.16
N ARG A 130 16.69 -12.35 5.23
CA ARG A 130 17.20 -11.24 6.07
C ARG A 130 16.33 -11.08 7.30
N LYS A 131 16.09 -12.19 7.98
CA LYS A 131 15.85 -12.20 9.41
C LYS A 131 17.10 -12.80 10.04
N GLU A 132 17.74 -11.99 10.89
CA GLU A 132 18.97 -12.27 11.64
C GLU A 132 20.26 -12.21 10.78
N GLY A 133 21.15 -11.26 11.11
CA GLY A 133 22.51 -11.23 10.55
C GLY A 133 23.00 -9.90 9.97
N GLU A 134 22.24 -8.81 10.13
CA GLU A 134 22.67 -7.48 9.68
C GLU A 134 23.24 -6.56 10.77
N GLU A 135 23.59 -7.16 11.89
CA GLU A 135 24.41 -6.57 12.95
C GLU A 135 25.67 -7.42 13.04
N ASN A 136 26.73 -7.06 12.30
CA ASN A 136 28.14 -7.18 12.72
C ASN A 136 29.21 -7.02 11.64
N HIS A 137 28.89 -6.48 10.46
CA HIS A 137 29.96 -6.16 9.50
C HIS A 137 31.00 -5.16 10.05
N GLN A 138 30.61 -4.28 10.98
CA GLN A 138 31.57 -3.40 11.65
C GLN A 138 32.45 -4.15 12.65
N ASP A 139 31.88 -5.04 13.46
CA ASP A 139 32.63 -5.85 14.43
C ASP A 139 33.58 -6.83 13.74
N GLU A 140 33.16 -7.44 12.62
CA GLU A 140 34.04 -8.28 11.80
C GLU A 140 35.20 -7.47 11.24
N LEU A 141 34.94 -6.27 10.71
CA LEU A 141 36.00 -5.39 10.20
C LEU A 141 36.97 -4.94 11.31
N ILE A 142 36.46 -4.68 12.53
CA ILE A 142 37.27 -4.37 13.70
C ILE A 142 38.15 -5.56 14.06
N TRP A 143 37.57 -6.76 14.16
CA TRP A 143 38.31 -7.99 14.47
C TRP A 143 39.40 -8.30 13.44
N PHE A 144 39.10 -8.21 12.14
CA PHE A 144 40.09 -8.42 11.08
C PHE A 144 41.24 -7.40 11.15
N LYS A 145 40.96 -6.16 11.57
CA LYS A 145 41.97 -5.12 11.71
C LYS A 145 42.91 -5.40 12.89
N GLU A 146 42.37 -5.78 14.04
CA GLU A 146 43.16 -6.14 15.22
C GLU A 146 44.05 -7.37 14.96
N GLU A 147 43.49 -8.39 14.31
CA GLU A 147 44.21 -9.62 13.97
C GLU A 147 45.36 -9.36 12.98
N LYS A 148 45.14 -8.45 12.01
CA LYS A 148 46.19 -8.01 11.09
C LYS A 148 47.33 -7.31 11.82
N GLU A 149 47.04 -6.37 12.71
CA GLU A 149 48.07 -5.66 13.49
C GLU A 149 48.88 -6.61 14.38
N ARG A 150 48.20 -7.60 15.00
CA ARG A 150 48.86 -8.66 15.79
C ARG A 150 49.84 -9.48 14.97
N LEU A 151 49.46 -9.88 13.75
CA LEU A 151 50.33 -10.62 12.85
C LEU A 151 51.51 -9.79 12.37
N GLU A 152 51.29 -8.52 12.03
CA GLU A 152 52.36 -7.60 11.62
C GLU A 152 53.36 -7.31 12.75
N ALA A 153 52.92 -7.32 14.01
CA ALA A 153 53.81 -7.22 15.17
C ALA A 153 54.69 -8.48 15.32
N ARG A 154 54.10 -9.68 15.25
CA ARG A 154 54.85 -10.95 15.32
C ARG A 154 55.86 -11.09 14.18
N ILE A 155 55.49 -10.65 12.97
CA ILE A 155 56.42 -10.67 11.83
C ILE A 155 57.61 -9.74 12.10
N ARG A 156 57.38 -8.54 12.65
CA ARG A 156 58.48 -7.62 12.99
C ARG A 156 59.38 -8.15 14.10
N GLU A 157 58.81 -8.80 15.11
CA GLU A 157 59.57 -9.45 16.19
C GLU A 157 60.46 -10.56 15.63
N LEU A 158 59.90 -11.47 14.84
CA LEU A 158 60.68 -12.54 14.20
C LEU A 158 61.78 -11.98 13.30
N ILE A 159 61.48 -10.97 12.47
CA ILE A 159 62.49 -10.33 11.61
C ILE A 159 63.59 -9.67 12.46
N GLY A 160 63.25 -9.09 13.60
CA GLY A 160 64.21 -8.54 14.56
C GLY A 160 65.12 -9.63 15.15
N GLU A 161 64.54 -10.73 15.63
CA GLU A 161 65.27 -11.89 16.17
C GLU A 161 66.20 -12.53 15.13
N PHE A 162 65.77 -12.59 13.86
CA PHE A 162 66.60 -13.07 12.75
C PHE A 162 67.70 -12.09 12.33
N SER A 163 67.63 -10.82 12.73
CA SER A 163 68.67 -9.81 12.45
C SER A 163 69.75 -9.70 13.53
N GLU A 164 69.54 -10.34 14.69
CA GLU A 164 70.51 -10.44 15.79
C GLU A 164 71.40 -11.69 15.71
N PHE A 165 71.20 -12.54 14.69
CA PHE A 165 72.05 -13.67 14.30
C PHE A 165 72.87 -13.34 13.05
#